data_AF-A0A949SP93-F1
#
_entry.id   AF-A0A949SP93-F1
#
_cell.length_a   1.000
_cell.length_b   1.000
_cell.length_c   1.000
_cell.angle_alpha   90.00
_cell.angle_beta   90.00
_cell.angle_gamma   90.00
#
_symmetry.space_group_name_H-M   'P 1'
#
loop_
_entity.id
_entity.type
_entity.pdbx_description
1 polymer ?
#
loop_
_entity_poly.entity_id
_entity_poly.type
_entity_poly.pdbx_seq_one_letter_code
_entity_poly.pdbx_strand_id
1 'polypeptide(L)'
;MSTDSAIPAEQGKLAYTIIQSLLDGHEKLSDLLVVMSHALDEDTLKALTGTMQWESYLESKRELESTKAQIEVFIAALKQYEDA
;
A
#
# COMPACT_ATOMS: atom_id res chain seq x y z
N MET A 1 -11.23 -33.60 10.01
CA MET A 1 -10.41 -32.84 9.05
C MET A 1 -11.36 -31.94 8.30
N SER A 2 -11.39 -30.66 8.64
CA SER A 2 -12.27 -29.68 7.99
C SER A 2 -11.40 -28.51 7.57
N THR A 3 -10.72 -28.65 6.44
CA THR A 3 -10.04 -27.55 5.76
C THR A 3 -10.86 -27.20 4.54
N ASP A 4 -11.95 -26.47 4.78
CA ASP A 4 -12.61 -25.70 3.73
C ASP A 4 -12.51 -24.24 4.14
N SER A 5 -11.32 -23.66 3.91
CA SER A 5 -11.03 -22.25 4.12
C SER A 5 -10.81 -21.55 2.78
N ALA A 6 -11.53 -21.97 1.75
CA ALA A 6 -11.54 -21.26 0.47
C ALA A 6 -12.36 -19.97 0.65
N ILE A 7 -11.71 -18.82 0.52
CA ILE A 7 -12.41 -17.53 0.45
C ILE A 7 -13.26 -17.55 -0.82
N PRO A 8 -14.59 -17.34 -0.75
CA PRO A 8 -15.44 -17.26 -1.94
C PRO A 8 -14.88 -16.27 -2.97
N ALA A 9 -14.88 -16.64 -4.25
CA ALA A 9 -14.25 -15.86 -5.33
C ALA A 9 -14.68 -14.39 -5.36
N GLU A 10 -15.96 -14.09 -5.09
CA GLU A 10 -16.46 -12.72 -4.99
C GLU A 10 -15.82 -11.92 -3.85
N GLN A 11 -15.57 -12.56 -2.70
CA GLN A 11 -14.90 -11.94 -1.55
C GLN A 11 -13.42 -11.72 -1.82
N GLY A 12 -12.77 -12.65 -2.54
CA GLY A 12 -11.39 -12.49 -3.02
C GLY A 12 -11.24 -11.32 -3.98
N LYS A 13 -12.17 -11.19 -4.95
CA LYS A 13 -12.20 -10.07 -5.91
C LYS A 13 -12.47 -8.73 -5.24
N LEU A 14 -13.38 -8.70 -4.26
CA LEU A 14 -13.65 -7.50 -3.47
C LEU A 14 -12.42 -7.08 -2.66
N ALA A 15 -11.79 -8.03 -1.95
CA ALA A 15 -10.56 -7.77 -1.20
C ALA A 15 -9.45 -7.23 -2.11
N TYR A 16 -9.23 -7.85 -3.27
CA TYR A 16 -8.28 -7.37 -4.27
C TYR A 16 -8.57 -5.92 -4.70
N THR A 17 -9.82 -5.61 -5.02
CA THR A 17 -10.21 -4.27 -5.49
C THR A 17 -10.02 -3.20 -4.42
N ILE A 18 -10.38 -3.50 -3.17
CA ILE A 18 -10.18 -2.60 -2.03
C ILE A 18 -8.68 -2.33 -1.84
N ILE A 19 -7.88 -3.40 -1.83
CA ILE A 19 -6.44 -3.30 -1.63
C ILE A 19 -5.78 -2.51 -2.76
N GLN A 20 -6.13 -2.78 -4.02
CA GLN A 20 -5.61 -2.04 -5.16
C GLN A 20 -5.97 -0.55 -5.06
N SER A 21 -7.21 -0.23 -4.70
CA SER A 21 -7.66 1.16 -4.54
C SER A 21 -6.91 1.89 -3.43
N LEU A 22 -6.57 1.20 -2.34
CA LEU A 22 -5.77 1.77 -1.24
C LEU A 22 -4.31 2.01 -1.67
N LEU A 23 -3.72 1.06 -2.39
CA LEU A 23 -2.36 1.19 -2.93
C LEU A 23 -2.28 2.36 -3.92
N ASP A 24 -3.21 2.45 -4.86
CA ASP A 24 -3.30 3.54 -5.84
C ASP A 24 -3.49 4.90 -5.14
N GLY A 25 -4.32 4.95 -4.10
CA GLY A 25 -4.53 6.15 -3.29
C GLY A 25 -3.25 6.61 -2.59
N HIS A 26 -2.46 5.66 -2.07
CA HIS A 26 -1.18 5.95 -1.44
C HIS A 26 -0.12 6.42 -2.45
N GLU A 27 -0.05 5.81 -3.63
CA GLU A 27 0.86 6.28 -4.70
C GLU A 27 0.57 7.74 -5.07
N LYS A 28 -0.71 8.10 -5.27
CA LYS A 28 -1.12 9.49 -5.54
C LYS A 28 -0.77 10.45 -4.41
N LEU A 29 -0.86 10.01 -3.15
CA LEU A 29 -0.45 10.82 -2.00
C LEU A 29 1.06 11.05 -1.99
N SER A 30 1.86 10.03 -2.31
CA SER A 30 3.31 10.16 -2.44
C SER A 30 3.69 11.14 -3.56
N ASP A 31 3.00 11.09 -4.70
CA ASP A 31 3.22 12.02 -5.81
C ASP A 31 2.89 13.46 -5.40
N LEU A 32 1.78 13.66 -4.68
CA LEU A 32 1.41 14.98 -4.15
C LEU A 32 2.48 15.52 -3.19
N LEU A 33 3.04 14.67 -2.33
CA LEU A 33 4.11 15.06 -1.41
C LEU A 33 5.36 15.55 -2.16
N VAL A 34 5.72 14.89 -3.26
CA VAL A 34 6.83 15.33 -4.13
C VAL A 34 6.54 16.72 -4.71
N VAL A 35 5.33 16.94 -5.23
CA VAL A 35 4.92 18.26 -5.74
C VAL A 35 4.98 19.31 -4.63
N MET A 36 4.50 18.99 -3.43
CA MET A 36 4.58 19.89 -2.27
C MET A 36 6.03 20.21 -1.90
N SER A 37 6.96 19.25 -1.98
CA SER A 37 8.37 19.49 -1.69
C SER A 37 9.03 20.51 -2.62
N HIS A 38 8.52 20.66 -3.85
CA HIS A 38 8.97 21.69 -4.79
C HIS A 38 8.34 23.06 -4.53
N ALA A 39 7.22 23.10 -3.81
CA ALA A 39 6.50 24.34 -3.49
C ALA A 39 6.93 24.94 -2.14
N LEU A 40 7.49 24.11 -1.24
CA LEU A 40 8.04 24.56 0.04
C LEU A 40 9.43 25.16 -0.14
N ASP A 41 9.75 26.17 0.65
CA ASP A 41 11.11 26.69 0.75
C ASP A 41 12.04 25.69 1.45
N GLU A 42 13.35 25.85 1.24
CA GLU A 42 14.37 24.92 1.72
C GLU A 42 14.40 24.79 3.24
N ASP A 43 14.22 25.91 3.97
CA ASP A 43 14.25 25.91 5.44
C ASP A 43 13.02 25.20 6.01
N THR A 44 11.84 25.43 5.44
CA THR A 44 10.61 24.73 5.82
C THR A 44 10.70 23.24 5.51
N LEU A 45 11.23 22.86 4.34
CA LEU A 45 11.45 21.46 3.98
C LEU A 45 12.42 20.78 4.96
N LYS A 46 13.52 21.46 5.29
CA LYS A 46 14.52 20.96 6.25
C LYS A 46 13.93 20.78 7.65
N ALA A 47 13.13 21.75 8.11
CA ALA A 47 12.43 21.64 9.39
C ALA A 47 11.45 20.45 9.39
N LEU A 48 10.67 20.29 8.32
CA LEU A 48 9.70 19.20 8.17
C LEU A 48 10.37 17.83 8.19
N THR A 49 11.44 17.65 7.41
CA THR A 49 12.20 16.38 7.32
C THR A 49 12.94 16.02 8.60
N GLY A 50 13.14 16.98 9.51
CA GLY A 50 13.71 16.75 10.84
C GLY A 50 12.70 16.34 11.92
N THR A 51 11.41 16.24 11.60
CA THR A 51 10.36 15.88 12.56
C THR A 51 10.23 14.36 12.73
N MET A 52 9.77 13.91 13.90
CA MET A 52 9.41 12.50 14.12
C MET A 52 8.30 12.03 13.16
N GLN A 53 7.40 12.93 12.78
CA GLN A 53 6.31 12.65 11.85
C GLN A 53 6.84 12.27 10.46
N TRP A 54 7.93 12.90 10.03
CA TRP A 54 8.59 12.54 8.78
C TRP A 54 9.19 11.14 8.85
N GLU A 55 9.84 10.81 9.96
CA GLU A 55 10.40 9.48 10.17
C GLU A 55 9.31 8.39 10.20
N SER A 56 8.21 8.63 10.93
CA SER A 56 7.04 7.73 10.93
C SER A 56 6.42 7.58 9.54
N TYR A 57 6.38 8.64 8.72
CA TYR A 57 5.93 8.56 7.34
C TYR A 57 6.86 7.68 6.49
N LEU A 58 8.18 7.83 6.61
CA LEU A 58 9.15 7.02 5.87
C LEU A 58 9.07 5.54 6.27
N GLU A 59 8.86 5.24 7.55
CA GLU A 59 8.64 3.88 8.04
C GLU A 59 7.34 3.29 7.46
N SER A 60 6.23 4.02 7.57
CA SER A 60 4.94 3.61 7.00
C SER A 60 5.03 3.36 5.49
N LYS A 61 5.79 4.18 4.76
CA LYS A 61 6.05 3.97 3.32
C LYS A 61 6.77 2.64 3.05
N ARG A 62 7.81 2.31 3.83
CA ARG A 62 8.55 1.04 3.69
C ARG A 62 7.69 -0.17 4.04
N GLU A 63 6.89 -0.06 5.10
CA GLU A 63 5.96 -1.11 5.50
C GLU A 63 4.95 -1.37 4.39
N LEU A 64 4.40 -0.31 3.78
CA LEU A 64 3.45 -0.47 2.69
C LEU A 64 4.06 -1.10 1.44
N GLU A 65 5.31 -0.77 1.09
CA GLU A 65 6.03 -1.44 -0.01
C GLU A 65 6.16 -2.95 0.26
N SER A 66 6.48 -3.33 1.50
CA SER A 66 6.50 -4.74 1.93
C SER A 66 5.11 -5.38 1.86
N THR A 67 4.08 -4.68 2.35
CA THR A 67 2.68 -5.15 2.30
C THR A 67 2.21 -5.34 0.86
N LYS A 68 2.56 -4.43 -0.07
CA LYS A 68 2.26 -4.56 -1.50
C LYS A 68 2.84 -5.84 -2.09
N ALA A 69 4.11 -6.15 -1.80
CA ALA A 69 4.73 -7.40 -2.25
C ALA A 69 4.03 -8.64 -1.70
N GLN A 70 3.62 -8.63 -0.43
CA GLN A 70 2.87 -9.73 0.19
C GLN A 70 1.47 -9.91 -0.42
N ILE A 71 0.80 -8.79 -0.72
CA ILE A 71 -0.50 -8.75 -1.39
C ILE A 71 -0.40 -9.36 -2.78
N GLU A 72 0.63 -9.00 -3.57
CA GLU A 72 0.83 -9.55 -4.92
C GLU A 72 0.99 -11.08 -4.89
N VAL A 73 1.75 -11.60 -3.92
CA VAL A 73 1.89 -13.04 -3.68
C VAL A 73 0.54 -13.66 -3.30
N PHE A 74 -0.22 -13.02 -2.41
CA PHE A 74 -1.52 -13.50 -1.98
C PHE A 74 -2.53 -13.55 -3.14
N ILE A 75 -2.58 -12.53 -3.99
CA ILE A 75 -3.45 -12.49 -5.18
C ILE A 75 -3.04 -13.58 -6.17
N ALA A 76 -1.73 -13.78 -6.39
CA ALA A 76 -1.23 -14.84 -7.27
C ALA A 76 -1.64 -16.22 -6.76
N ALA A 77 -1.62 -16.45 -5.44
CA ALA A 77 -2.11 -17.67 -4.83
C ALA A 77 -3.63 -17.83 -4.99
N LEU A 78 -4.41 -16.76 -4.82
CA LEU A 78 -5.87 -16.79 -5.00
C LEU A 78 -6.29 -17.16 -6.43
N LYS A 79 -5.56 -16.67 -7.46
CA LYS A 79 -5.83 -17.04 -8.85
C LYS A 79 -5.69 -18.54 -9.12
N GLN A 80 -4.81 -19.24 -8.40
CA GLN A 80 -4.65 -20.69 -8.55
C GLN A 80 -5.88 -21.48 -8.06
N TYR A 81 -6.75 -20.87 -7.25
CA TYR A 81 -8.01 -21.44 -6.79
C TYR A 81 -9.23 -21.01 -7.63
N GLU A 82 -9.06 -20.09 -8.59
CA GLU A 82 -10.12 -19.65 -9.51
C GLU A 82 -10.20 -20.57 -10.76
N ASP A 83 -9.11 -21.25 -11.11
CA ASP A 83 -8.99 -22.16 -12.27
C ASP A 83 -9.11 -23.67 -11.91
N ALA A 84 -9.41 -24.03 -10.66
CA ALA A 84 -9.51 -25.41 -10.15
C ALA A 84 -10.97 -25.83 -9.89
#